data_AF-A0A5S4FAI2-F1
#
_entry.id   AF-A0A5S4FAI2-F1
#
_cell.length_a   1.000
_cell.length_b   1.000
_cell.length_c   1.000
_cell.angle_alpha   90.00
_cell.angle_beta   90.00
_cell.angle_gamma   90.00
#
_symmetry.space_group_name_H-M   'P 1'
#
loop_
_entity.id
_entity.type
_entity.pdbx_description
1 polymer ?
#
loop_
_entity_poly.entity_id
_entity_poly.type
_entity_poly.pdbx_seq_one_letter_code
_entity_poly.pdbx_strand_id
1 'polypeptide(L)' 'MNHLETRIPGLGPVHVVNTHLAPSAPAIRVQEAQTFGLFKHPTIAMGDWNARATNDPAVPPTLERSS' A
#
# COMPACT_ATOMS: atom_id res chain seq x y z
N MET A 1 -0.43 8.97 5.42
CA MET A 1 -1.58 8.12 5.01
C MET A 1 -2.82 8.98 5.03
N ASN A 2 -3.58 9.00 3.94
CA ASN A 2 -4.87 9.70 3.87
C ASN A 2 -6.00 8.67 3.96
N HIS A 3 -7.03 8.97 4.74
CA HIS A 3 -8.16 8.07 4.97
C HIS A 3 -9.47 8.84 4.78
N LEU A 4 -10.38 8.25 4.01
CA LEU A 4 -11.76 8.68 3.85
C LEU A 4 -12.68 7.54 4.26
N GLU A 5 -13.65 7.82 5.11
CA GLU A 5 -14.81 6.94 5.31
C GLU A 5 -15.97 7.47 4.47
N THR A 6 -16.59 6.58 3.70
CA THR A 6 -17.74 6.92 2.87
C THR A 6 -18.79 5.83 2.92
N ARG A 7 -20.01 6.13 2.48
CA ARG A 7 -21.11 5.16 2.39
C ARG A 7 -21.49 4.98 0.92
N ILE A 8 -21.41 3.74 0.44
CA ILE A 8 -21.79 3.38 -0.92
C ILE A 8 -23.19 2.74 -0.88
N PRO A 9 -24.17 3.23 -1.65
CA PRO A 9 -25.47 2.58 -1.77
C PRO A 9 -25.34 1.10 -2.14
N GLY A 10 -25.96 0.21 -1.37
CA GLY A 10 -25.88 -1.25 -1.56
C GLY A 10 -24.66 -1.95 -0.95
N LEU A 11 -23.57 -1.23 -0.66
CA LEU A 11 -22.37 -1.78 -0.01
C LEU A 11 -22.26 -1.39 1.48
N GLY A 12 -22.89 -0.29 1.89
CA GLY A 12 -22.78 0.23 3.26
C GLY A 12 -21.51 1.07 3.45
N PRO A 13 -20.98 1.17 4.69
CA PRO A 13 -19.75 1.93 4.96
C PRO A 13 -18.53 1.26 4.32
N VAL A 14 -17.68 2.07 3.70
CA VAL A 14 -16.45 1.65 3.02
C VAL A 14 -15.32 2.61 3.40
N HIS A 15 -14.17 2.07 3.76
CA HIS A 15 -12.95 2.84 3.95
C HIS A 15 -12.20 2.95 2.63
N VAL A 16 -11.75 4.15 2.29
CA VAL A 16 -10.81 4.39 1.20
C VAL A 16 -9.53 4.93 1.80
N VAL A 17 -8.42 4.23 1.55
CA VAL A 17 -7.11 4.57 2.10
C VAL A 17 -6.13 4.76 0.96
N ASN A 18 -5.46 5.91 0.97
CA ASN A 18 -4.39 6.23 0.04
C ASN A 18 -3.07 6.31 0.79
N THR A 19 -2.07 5.56 0.31
CA THR A 19 -0.76 5.46 0.96
C THR A 19 0.40 5.71 0.01
N HIS A 20 1.53 6.11 0.59
CA HIS A 20 2.83 6.13 -0.06
C HIS A 20 3.78 5.56 0.99
N LEU A 21 4.08 4.27 0.90
CA LEU A 21 5.01 3.61 1.83
C LEU A 21 6.43 3.98 1.43
N ALA A 22 7.35 4.11 2.39
CA ALA A 22 8.74 4.38 2.05
C ALA A 22 9.34 3.17 1.27
N PRO A 23 10.39 3.38 0.45
CA PRO A 23 11.24 2.30 -0.06
C PRO A 23 12.08 1.73 1.09
N SER A 24 11.42 1.15 2.08
CA SER A 24 11.99 0.66 3.33
C SER A 24 12.33 -0.83 3.25
N ALA A 25 12.99 -1.37 4.27
CA ALA A 25 13.20 -2.82 4.38
C ALA A 25 11.83 -3.55 4.41
N PRO A 26 11.71 -4.76 3.82
CA PRO A 26 10.45 -5.50 3.75
C PRO A 26 9.68 -5.60 5.09
N ALA A 27 10.38 -5.67 6.22
CA ALA A 27 9.79 -5.72 7.55
C ALA A 27 8.97 -4.47 7.91
N ILE A 28 9.41 -3.28 7.49
CA ILE A 28 8.71 -2.01 7.77
C ILE A 28 7.43 -1.95 6.93
N ARG A 29 7.49 -2.34 5.65
CA ARG A 29 6.28 -2.43 4.80
C ARG A 29 5.25 -3.41 5.34
N VAL A 30 5.68 -4.55 5.90
CA VAL A 30 4.78 -5.52 6.53
C VAL A 30 4.10 -4.92 7.77
N GLN A 31 4.84 -4.18 8.61
CA GLN A 31 4.26 -3.48 9.76
C GLN A 31 3.29 -2.38 9.33
N GLU A 32 3.63 -1.59 8.31
CA GLU A 32 2.73 -0.59 7.73
C GLU A 32 1.47 -1.25 7.17
N ALA A 33 1.60 -2.40 6.51
CA ALA A 33 0.48 -3.17 5.96
C ALA A 33 -0.44 -3.77 7.04
N GLN A 34 0.12 -4.18 8.19
CA GLN A 34 -0.67 -4.69 9.33
C GLN A 34 -1.64 -3.63 9.87
N THR A 35 -1.32 -2.35 9.73
CA THR A 35 -2.21 -1.24 10.10
C THR A 35 -3.54 -1.28 9.34
N PHE A 36 -3.57 -1.84 8.11
CA PHE A 36 -4.83 -1.99 7.38
C PHE A 36 -5.74 -3.09 7.94
N GLY A 37 -5.19 -4.04 8.71
CA GLY A 37 -5.99 -5.03 9.43
C GLY A 37 -6.86 -4.43 10.56
N LEU A 38 -6.66 -3.15 10.90
CA LEU A 38 -7.44 -2.43 11.90
C LEU A 38 -8.79 -1.91 11.36
N PHE A 39 -8.97 -1.87 10.03
CA PHE A 39 -10.23 -1.43 9.42
C PHE A 39 -11.28 -2.55 9.50
N LYS A 40 -12.40 -2.27 10.16
CA LYS A 40 -13.47 -3.26 10.42
C LYS A 40 -14.53 -3.33 9.31
N HIS A 41 -14.50 -2.41 8.35
CA HIS A 41 -15.40 -2.38 7.19
C HIS A 41 -14.62 -2.66 5.90
N PRO A 42 -15.32 -3.01 4.80
CA PRO A 42 -14.69 -3.16 3.49
C PRO A 42 -13.78 -1.97 3.18
N THR A 43 -12.55 -2.27 2.77
CA THR A 43 -11.50 -1.27 2.59
C THR A 43 -10.94 -1.35 1.18
N ILE A 44 -10.92 -0.21 0.49
CA ILE A 44 -10.22 -0.05 -0.78
C ILE A 44 -8.90 0.65 -0.47
N ALA A 45 -7.80 -0.05 -0.72
CA ALA A 45 -6.46 0.45 -0.45
C ALA A 45 -5.72 0.73 -1.76
N MET A 46 -5.20 1.94 -1.91
CA MET A 46 -4.58 2.45 -3.13
C MET A 46 -3.35 3.30 -2.84
N GLY A 47 -2.56 3.59 -3.88
CA GLY A 47 -1.36 4.39 -3.80
C GLY A 47 -0.07 3.60 -4.07
N ASP A 48 1.07 4.16 -3.69
CA ASP A 48 2.39 3.56 -3.88
C ASP A 48 2.77 2.73 -2.65
N TRP A 49 2.81 1.42 -2.82
CA TRP A 49 3.13 0.49 -1.75
C TRP A 49 4.63 0.22 -1.62
N ASN A 50 5.44 0.71 -2.56
CA ASN A 50 6.85 0.35 -2.68
C ASN A 50 7.09 -1.17 -2.55
N ALA A 51 6.12 -1.96 -3.04
CA ALA A 51 6.14 -3.41 -3.06
C ALA A 51 6.36 -3.88 -4.50
N ARG A 52 7.03 -5.02 -4.66
CA ARG A 52 7.13 -5.72 -5.95
C ARG A 52 6.31 -6.98 -5.90
N ALA A 53 5.75 -7.38 -7.04
CA ALA A 53 5.12 -8.69 -7.11
C ALA A 53 6.19 -9.75 -6.86
N THR A 54 5.85 -10.81 -6.12
CA THR A 54 6.79 -11.89 -5.79
C THR A 54 7.39 -12.54 -7.03
N ASN A 55 6.66 -12.50 -8.15
CA ASN A 55 7.04 -13.08 -9.43
C ASN A 55 7.59 -12.05 -10.43
N ASP A 56 7.74 -10.77 -10.03
CA ASP A 56 8.40 -9.80 -10.91
C ASP A 56 9.85 -10.25 -11.12
N PRO A 57 10.33 -10.27 -12.38
CA PRO A 57 11.73 -10.55 -12.63
C PRO A 57 12.57 -9.55 -11.85
N ALA A 58 13.61 -10.03 -11.16
CA ALA A 58 14.54 -9.17 -10.46
C ALA A 58 15.05 -8.11 -11.44
N VAL A 59 14.71 -6.84 -11.19
CA VAL A 59 15.22 -5.74 -12.03
C VAL A 59 16.73 -5.87 -12.08
N PRO A 60 17.33 -6.02 -13.27
CA PRO A 60 18.77 -6.06 -13.41
C PRO A 60 19.34 -4.81 -12.73
N PRO A 61 20.38 -4.92 -11.90
CA PRO A 61 21.02 -3.76 -11.33
C PRO A 61 21.64 -2.99 -12.50
N THR A 62 20.95 -1.99 -13.02
CA THR A 62 21.49 -1.14 -14.07
C THR A 62 21.43 0.30 -13.63
N LEU A 63 22.63 0.72 -13.25
CA LEU A 63 23.17 2.07 -13.29
C LEU A 63 22.55 3.01 -12.26
N GLU A 64 23.08 2.93 -11.04
CA GLU A 64 23.42 4.14 -10.29
C GLU A 64 24.16 5.07 -11.27
N ARG A 65 23.43 5.99 -11.90
CA ARG A 65 24.06 7.08 -12.60
C ARG A 65 24.73 7.92 -11.53
N SER A 66 26.05 7.89 -11.59
CA SER A 66 26.93 8.88 -11.01
C SER A 66 26.37 10.27 -11.30
N SER A 67 25.95 10.97 -10.25
CA SER A 67 25.77 12.41 -10.22
C SER A 67 26.23 12.91 -8.87
#